data_AF-A0A6V7GZJ5-F1
#
_entry.id   AF-A0A6V7GZJ5-F1
#
_cell.length_a   1.000
_cell.length_b   1.000
_cell.length_c   1.000
_cell.angle_alpha   90.00
_cell.angle_beta   90.00
_cell.angle_gamma   90.00
#
_symmetry.space_group_name_H-M   'P 1'
#
loop_
_entity.id
_entity.type
_entity.pdbx_description
1 polymer ?
#
loop_
_entity_poly.entity_id
_entity_poly.type
_entity_poly.pdbx_seq_one_letter_code
_entity_poly.pdbx_strand_id
1 'polypeptide(L)'
;YELRLTASDNLKENYTTVVIHVKDVNDNPPVFERPTYKTQITEEDDRTLPKRVLGVTATDGDKDRPQDIVYFLTGQGIDPDNPANSKFDINRTSGEIYVLKPLDRDQPNGRPQWRFTVFAQDEGGEGLVGYADVQVNLKDINDNAPTFPQGIYFGNVTENGTA
;
A
#
# COMPACT_ATOMS: atom_id res chain seq x y z
N TYR A 1 24.45 -30.89 -1.34
CA TYR A 1 24.82 -32.32 -1.39
C TYR A 1 26.27 -32.44 -1.80
N GLU A 2 27.01 -33.40 -1.24
CA GLU A 2 28.38 -33.72 -1.68
C GLU A 2 28.40 -35.08 -2.34
N LEU A 3 28.91 -35.15 -3.57
CA LEU A 3 29.08 -36.40 -4.30
C LEU A 3 30.56 -36.64 -4.53
N ARG A 4 31.03 -37.85 -4.18
CA ARG A 4 32.38 -38.30 -4.52
C ARG A 4 32.34 -39.02 -5.86
N LEU A 5 33.00 -38.46 -6.87
CA LEU A 5 33.20 -39.09 -8.17
C LEU A 5 34.53 -39.81 -8.19
N THR A 6 34.55 -41.03 -8.72
CA THR A 6 35.78 -41.82 -8.93
C THR A 6 36.00 -42.01 -10.43
N ALA A 7 37.22 -41.77 -10.90
CA ALA A 7 37.68 -42.12 -12.24
C ALA A 7 38.75 -43.22 -12.12
N SER A 8 38.62 -44.27 -12.93
CA SER A 8 39.48 -45.46 -12.91
C SER A 8 39.82 -45.91 -14.33
N ASP A 9 41.07 -46.30 -14.55
CA ASP A 9 41.54 -46.94 -15.80
C ASP A 9 41.80 -48.46 -15.63
N ASN A 10 41.24 -49.06 -14.58
CA ASN A 10 41.48 -50.44 -14.10
C ASN A 10 42.86 -50.71 -13.48
N LEU A 11 43.77 -49.73 -13.46
CA LEU A 11 45.10 -49.83 -12.83
C LEU A 11 45.34 -48.75 -11.77
N LYS A 12 44.75 -47.56 -11.96
CA LYS A 12 44.82 -46.43 -11.05
C LYS A 12 43.45 -45.79 -10.92
N GLU A 13 43.17 -45.30 -9.71
CA GLU A 13 41.95 -44.56 -9.43
C GLU A 13 42.30 -43.18 -8.87
N ASN A 14 41.46 -42.21 -9.20
CA ASN A 14 41.48 -40.89 -8.59
C ASN A 14 40.05 -40.47 -8.27
N TYR A 15 39.87 -39.64 -7.25
CA TYR A 15 38.55 -39.15 -6.85
C TYR A 15 38.54 -37.63 -6.75
N THR A 16 37.36 -37.07 -6.98
CA THR A 16 37.08 -35.65 -6.76
C THR A 16 35.72 -35.51 -6.10
N THR A 17 35.52 -34.39 -5.40
CA THR A 17 34.25 -34.08 -4.75
C THR A 17 33.54 -33.00 -5.53
N VAL A 18 32.30 -33.29 -5.93
CA VAL A 18 31.39 -32.29 -6.49
C VAL A 18 30.46 -31.83 -5.38
N VAL A 19 30.52 -30.54 -5.08
CA VAL A 19 29.58 -29.89 -4.16
C VAL A 19 28.42 -29.35 -4.98
N ILE A 20 27.24 -29.95 -4.78
CA ILE A 20 25.98 -29.51 -5.38
C ILE A 20 25.31 -28.55 -4.41
N HIS A 21 25.17 -27.31 -4.84
CA HIS A 21 24.30 -26.34 -4.20
C HIS A 21 22.92 -26.44 -4.86
N VAL A 22 21.92 -26.93 -4.12
CA VAL A 22 20.53 -26.80 -4.55
C VAL A 22 20.10 -25.39 -4.23
N LYS A 23 19.74 -24.61 -5.26
CA LYS A 23 19.08 -23.33 -5.05
C LYS A 23 17.67 -23.61 -4.60
N ASP A 24 17.30 -23.03 -3.47
CA ASP A 24 15.92 -23.04 -3.02
C ASP A 24 15.06 -22.20 -3.97
N VAL A 25 13.90 -22.73 -4.34
CA VAL A 25 12.95 -22.07 -5.24
C VAL A 25 12.02 -21.24 -4.38
N ASN A 26 11.83 -19.97 -4.72
CA ASN A 26 10.78 -19.17 -4.09
C ASN A 26 9.42 -19.79 -4.39
N ASP A 27 8.80 -20.41 -3.39
CA ASP A 27 7.52 -21.11 -3.54
C ASP A 27 6.40 -20.57 -2.66
N ASN A 28 6.71 -19.67 -1.71
CA ASN A 28 5.72 -18.99 -0.89
C ASN A 28 5.73 -17.48 -1.18
N PRO A 29 4.64 -16.89 -1.67
CA PRO A 29 4.56 -15.44 -1.78
C PRO A 29 4.41 -14.77 -0.39
N PRO A 30 4.78 -13.50 -0.25
CA PRO A 30 4.51 -12.72 0.96
C PRO A 30 3.02 -12.68 1.29
N VAL A 31 2.66 -12.82 2.56
CA VAL A 31 1.28 -12.79 3.04
C VAL A 31 1.08 -11.67 4.05
N PHE A 32 0.12 -10.78 3.79
CA PHE A 32 -0.28 -9.73 4.73
C PHE A 32 -1.06 -10.30 5.92
N GLU A 33 -0.92 -9.69 7.10
CA GLU A 33 -1.67 -10.08 8.31
C GLU A 33 -3.19 -9.98 8.13
N ARG A 34 -3.65 -9.09 7.23
CA ARG A 34 -5.06 -8.84 6.95
C ARG A 34 -5.27 -8.66 5.45
N PRO A 35 -6.39 -9.18 4.89
CA PRO A 35 -6.73 -8.94 3.49
C PRO A 35 -7.14 -7.49 3.22
N THR A 36 -7.56 -6.76 4.27
CA THR A 36 -7.97 -5.36 4.16
C THR A 36 -7.57 -4.58 5.41
N TYR A 37 -6.95 -3.42 5.20
CA TYR A 37 -6.67 -2.43 6.23
C TYR A 37 -7.57 -1.22 6.09
N LYS A 38 -8.14 -0.76 7.21
CA LYS A 38 -9.04 0.40 7.24
C LYS A 38 -8.56 1.40 8.27
N THR A 39 -8.58 2.67 7.90
CA THR A 39 -8.21 3.77 8.78
C THR A 39 -9.08 5.00 8.50
N GLN A 40 -9.03 5.96 9.41
CA GLN A 40 -9.74 7.22 9.30
C GLN A 40 -8.79 8.36 9.64
N ILE A 41 -8.75 9.38 8.78
CA ILE A 41 -7.97 10.59 8.97
C ILE A 41 -8.85 11.81 8.76
N THR A 42 -8.48 12.94 9.34
CA THR A 42 -9.19 14.20 9.14
C THR A 42 -8.77 14.80 7.80
N GLU A 43 -9.72 15.40 7.06
CA GLU A 43 -9.41 16.19 5.87
C GLU A 43 -8.61 17.46 6.20
N GLU A 44 -8.01 18.06 5.18
CA GLU A 44 -7.26 19.32 5.24
C GLU A 44 -6.17 19.44 6.33
N ASP A 45 -5.72 18.31 6.89
CA ASP A 45 -4.63 18.29 7.88
C ASP A 45 -3.25 18.43 7.20
N ASP A 46 -3.01 19.62 6.65
CA ASP A 46 -1.84 19.98 5.83
C ASP A 46 -0.60 20.34 6.66
N ARG A 47 -0.79 20.70 7.93
CA ARG A 47 0.25 21.26 8.82
C ARG A 47 1.37 20.27 9.16
N THR A 48 1.17 18.99 8.90
CA THR A 48 2.11 17.92 9.31
C THR A 48 2.45 16.94 8.18
N LEU A 49 2.36 17.37 6.92
CA LEU A 49 2.71 16.54 5.78
C LEU A 49 4.24 16.41 5.59
N PRO A 50 4.77 15.23 5.22
CA PRO A 50 4.05 13.97 5.06
C PRO A 50 3.64 13.35 6.40
N LYS A 51 2.40 12.83 6.48
CA LYS A 51 1.82 12.29 7.72
C LYS A 51 1.62 10.80 7.63
N ARG A 52 2.10 10.05 8.63
CA ARG A 52 1.87 8.60 8.75
C ARG A 52 0.40 8.31 9.02
N VAL A 53 -0.18 7.39 8.24
CA VAL A 53 -1.61 7.05 8.31
C VAL A 53 -1.86 5.63 8.81
N LEU A 54 -1.02 4.68 8.40
CA LEU A 54 -1.19 3.25 8.69
C LEU A 54 0.17 2.54 8.54
N GLY A 55 0.40 1.47 9.28
CA GLY A 55 1.46 0.51 8.98
C GLY A 55 0.84 -0.81 8.51
N VAL A 56 1.44 -1.43 7.49
CA VAL A 56 1.12 -2.78 7.05
C VAL A 56 2.33 -3.68 7.18
N THR A 57 2.09 -4.98 7.29
CA THR A 57 3.16 -5.97 7.44
C THR A 57 2.77 -7.21 6.66
N ALA A 58 3.69 -7.66 5.82
CA ALA A 58 3.64 -8.96 5.15
C ALA A 58 4.78 -9.83 5.68
N THR A 59 4.54 -11.14 5.71
CA THR A 59 5.53 -12.13 6.12
C THR A 59 5.68 -13.17 5.02
N ASP A 60 6.92 -13.56 4.75
CA ASP A 60 7.23 -14.62 3.80
C ASP A 60 7.40 -15.98 4.50
N GLY A 61 6.97 -17.05 3.85
CA GLY A 61 6.99 -18.42 4.38
C GLY A 61 8.26 -19.21 4.07
N ASP A 62 9.11 -18.72 3.17
CA ASP A 62 10.33 -19.40 2.74
C ASP A 62 11.33 -19.51 3.89
N LYS A 63 11.92 -20.70 4.05
CA LYS A 63 12.94 -20.97 5.07
C LYS A 63 14.32 -20.63 4.52
N ASP A 64 15.23 -20.20 5.39
CA ASP A 64 16.65 -19.97 5.06
C ASP A 64 16.93 -18.90 3.98
N ARG A 65 15.98 -18.01 3.72
CA ARG A 65 16.09 -16.89 2.77
C ARG A 65 15.87 -15.54 3.47
N PRO A 66 16.64 -14.49 3.13
CA PRO A 66 16.31 -13.15 3.57
C PRO A 66 14.99 -12.75 2.93
N GLN A 67 14.01 -12.36 3.75
CA GLN A 67 12.67 -12.07 3.24
C GLN A 67 12.66 -10.84 2.34
N ASP A 68 13.57 -9.88 2.58
CA ASP A 68 13.82 -8.67 1.78
C ASP A 68 12.58 -8.12 1.06
N ILE A 69 11.50 -7.97 1.83
CA ILE A 69 10.18 -7.61 1.31
C ILE A 69 10.19 -6.14 0.94
N VAL A 70 9.83 -5.84 -0.31
CA VAL A 70 9.67 -4.50 -0.86
C VAL A 70 8.19 -4.19 -1.02
N TYR A 71 7.77 -3.08 -0.42
CA TYR A 71 6.37 -2.62 -0.48
C TYR A 71 6.16 -1.56 -1.56
N PHE A 72 4.99 -1.60 -2.23
CA PHE A 72 4.56 -0.55 -3.15
C PHE A 72 3.03 -0.41 -3.19
N LEU A 73 2.55 0.77 -3.62
CA LEU A 73 1.11 1.08 -3.71
C LEU A 73 0.67 1.22 -5.17
N THR A 74 -0.58 0.88 -5.45
CA THR A 74 -1.25 1.20 -6.72
C THR A 74 -2.72 1.58 -6.49
N GLY A 75 -3.31 2.36 -7.40
CA GLY A 75 -4.73 2.73 -7.33
C GLY A 75 -4.95 4.21 -7.02
N GLN A 76 -6.02 4.52 -6.28
CA GLN A 76 -6.45 5.91 -6.10
C GLN A 76 -5.40 6.74 -5.37
N GLY A 77 -5.10 7.93 -5.91
CA GLY A 77 -4.14 8.84 -5.30
C GLY A 77 -2.69 8.39 -5.45
N ILE A 78 -2.40 7.37 -6.27
CA ILE A 78 -1.05 6.98 -6.66
C ILE A 78 -0.87 7.29 -8.15
N ASP A 79 0.17 8.04 -8.48
CA ASP A 79 0.57 8.34 -9.85
C ASP A 79 1.96 7.72 -10.07
N PRO A 80 2.05 6.53 -10.69
CA PRO A 80 3.32 5.83 -10.90
C PRO A 80 4.21 6.54 -11.94
N ASP A 81 3.60 7.27 -12.89
CA ASP A 81 4.33 7.99 -13.93
C ASP A 81 4.85 9.35 -13.42
N ASN A 82 4.16 9.92 -12.43
CA ASN A 82 4.57 11.14 -11.75
C ASN A 82 4.41 11.03 -10.22
N PRO A 83 5.39 10.44 -9.50
CA PRO A 83 5.31 10.26 -8.06
C PRO A 83 5.11 11.57 -7.26
N ALA A 84 5.53 12.71 -7.81
CA ALA A 84 5.31 14.01 -7.20
C ALA A 84 3.83 14.42 -7.20
N ASN A 85 2.98 13.79 -8.01
CA ASN A 85 1.53 13.99 -8.03
C ASN A 85 0.76 13.08 -7.09
N SER A 86 1.39 12.00 -6.61
CA SER A 86 0.78 11.06 -5.65
C SER A 86 0.32 11.77 -4.37
N LYS A 87 -0.82 11.32 -3.87
CA LYS A 87 -1.44 11.68 -2.59
C LYS A 87 -0.99 10.76 -1.46
N PHE A 88 -0.69 9.51 -1.77
CA PHE A 88 -0.20 8.51 -0.83
C PHE A 88 1.14 7.96 -1.28
N ASP A 89 1.93 7.51 -0.32
CA ASP A 89 3.18 6.78 -0.56
C ASP A 89 3.42 5.77 0.57
N ILE A 90 4.32 4.82 0.35
CA ILE A 90 4.68 3.80 1.32
C ILE A 90 6.20 3.72 1.47
N ASN A 91 6.65 3.58 2.70
CA ASN A 91 8.04 3.22 2.95
C ASN A 91 8.26 1.77 2.49
N ARG A 92 9.14 1.61 1.50
CA ARG A 92 9.41 0.34 0.82
C ARG A 92 9.94 -0.77 1.73
N THR A 93 10.47 -0.46 2.92
CA THR A 93 10.99 -1.46 3.86
C THR A 93 10.17 -1.57 5.15
N SER A 94 9.65 -0.46 5.69
CA SER A 94 8.86 -0.50 6.93
C SER A 94 7.38 -0.81 6.72
N GLY A 95 6.85 -0.68 5.50
CA GLY A 95 5.43 -0.85 5.22
C GLY A 95 4.56 0.29 5.77
N GLU A 96 5.15 1.42 6.15
CA GLU A 96 4.42 2.58 6.66
C GLU A 96 3.87 3.43 5.51
N ILE A 97 2.56 3.64 5.52
CA ILE A 97 1.82 4.42 4.53
C ILE A 97 1.67 5.87 5.02
N TYR A 98 1.97 6.81 4.13
CA TYR A 98 1.92 8.25 4.37
C TYR A 98 0.94 8.93 3.42
N VAL A 99 0.36 10.03 3.89
CA VAL A 99 -0.28 11.03 3.05
C VAL A 99 0.73 12.11 2.76
N LEU A 100 0.88 12.44 1.47
CA LEU A 100 1.84 13.40 0.95
C LEU A 100 1.24 14.78 0.67
N LYS A 101 -0.08 14.83 0.43
CA LYS A 101 -0.78 16.06 0.03
C LYS A 101 -2.12 16.17 0.78
N PRO A 102 -2.63 17.39 0.96
CA PRO A 102 -3.95 17.58 1.56
C PRO A 102 -5.01 16.80 0.78
N LEU A 103 -5.94 16.24 1.54
CA LEU A 103 -7.10 15.52 1.05
C LEU A 103 -8.33 16.31 1.45
N ASP A 104 -9.24 16.46 0.51
CA ASP A 104 -10.51 17.16 0.64
C ASP A 104 -11.63 16.12 0.49
N ARG A 105 -12.60 16.14 1.39
CA ARG A 105 -13.76 15.24 1.37
C ARG A 105 -14.86 15.77 0.46
N ASP A 106 -14.99 17.08 0.32
CA ASP A 106 -16.21 17.72 -0.12
C ASP A 106 -16.30 17.89 -1.64
N GLN A 107 -17.53 17.85 -2.14
CA GLN A 107 -17.80 17.90 -3.58
C GLN A 107 -17.59 19.31 -4.14
N PRO A 108 -17.22 19.46 -5.43
CA PRO A 108 -17.29 18.45 -6.50
C PRO A 108 -16.00 17.65 -6.73
N ASN A 109 -14.86 18.08 -6.18
CA ASN A 109 -13.55 17.52 -6.51
C ASN A 109 -12.95 16.64 -5.40
N GLY A 110 -13.45 16.78 -4.17
CA GLY A 110 -13.06 15.98 -3.02
C GLY A 110 -13.63 14.57 -3.05
N ARG A 111 -13.14 13.74 -2.13
CA ARG A 111 -13.49 12.33 -2.00
C ARG A 111 -13.57 11.95 -0.52
N PRO A 112 -14.72 11.47 -0.03
CA PRO A 112 -14.86 11.02 1.37
C PRO A 112 -14.05 9.76 1.68
N GLN A 113 -13.59 9.08 0.64
CA GLN A 113 -12.90 7.82 0.80
C GLN A 113 -11.90 7.57 -0.33
N TRP A 114 -10.73 7.06 0.04
CA TRP A 114 -9.69 6.58 -0.85
C TRP A 114 -9.54 5.06 -0.72
N ARG A 115 -9.50 4.35 -1.85
CA ARG A 115 -9.24 2.91 -1.94
C ARG A 115 -8.07 2.65 -2.87
N PHE A 116 -7.07 1.94 -2.37
CA PHE A 116 -5.88 1.55 -3.11
C PHE A 116 -5.38 0.19 -2.62
N THR A 117 -4.47 -0.41 -3.36
CA THR A 117 -3.91 -1.74 -3.05
C THR A 117 -2.46 -1.59 -2.66
N VAL A 118 -2.05 -2.30 -1.60
CA VAL A 118 -0.65 -2.43 -1.22
C VAL A 118 -0.15 -3.80 -1.66
N PHE A 119 1.07 -3.82 -2.19
CA PHE A 119 1.79 -5.02 -2.59
C PHE A 119 3.02 -5.20 -1.71
N ALA A 120 3.37 -6.46 -1.50
CA ALA A 120 4.61 -6.90 -0.88
C ALA A 120 5.28 -7.87 -1.84
N GLN A 121 6.53 -7.61 -2.20
CA GLN A 121 7.29 -8.45 -3.12
C GLN A 121 8.61 -8.88 -2.46
N ASP A 122 8.85 -10.17 -2.41
CA ASP A 122 10.07 -10.75 -1.84
C ASP A 122 11.28 -10.64 -2.80
N GLU A 123 12.39 -11.28 -2.43
CA GLU A 123 13.65 -11.30 -3.19
C GLU A 123 14.15 -9.89 -3.56
N GLY A 124 13.90 -8.89 -2.71
CA GLY A 124 14.30 -7.51 -2.96
C GLY A 124 13.48 -6.81 -4.05
N GLY A 125 12.27 -7.30 -4.34
CA GLY A 125 11.37 -6.72 -5.35
C GLY A 125 11.42 -7.41 -6.71
N GLU A 126 12.02 -8.60 -6.81
CA GLU A 126 12.14 -9.35 -8.07
C GLU A 126 11.43 -10.70 -8.04
N GLY A 127 10.88 -11.11 -6.89
CA GLY A 127 10.23 -12.41 -6.73
C GLY A 127 8.71 -12.35 -6.70
N LEU A 128 8.09 -13.19 -5.86
CA LEU A 128 6.64 -13.37 -5.78
C LEU A 128 5.96 -12.20 -5.05
N VAL A 129 4.67 -12.00 -5.37
CA VAL A 129 3.88 -10.86 -4.89
C VAL A 129 2.69 -11.29 -4.04
N GLY A 130 2.56 -10.66 -2.87
CA GLY A 130 1.35 -10.61 -2.07
C GLY A 130 0.65 -9.27 -2.20
N TYR A 131 -0.64 -9.21 -1.90
CA TYR A 131 -1.40 -7.96 -1.89
C TYR A 131 -2.46 -7.89 -0.78
N ALA A 132 -2.82 -6.66 -0.42
CA ALA A 132 -3.95 -6.37 0.48
C ALA A 132 -4.62 -5.04 0.09
N ASP A 133 -5.90 -4.90 0.43
CA ASP A 133 -6.65 -3.67 0.18
C ASP A 133 -6.46 -2.66 1.30
N VAL A 134 -6.39 -1.38 0.96
CA VAL A 134 -6.33 -0.26 1.91
C VAL A 134 -7.50 0.69 1.66
N GLN A 135 -8.20 1.02 2.74
CA GLN A 135 -9.29 1.99 2.74
C GLN A 135 -9.01 3.10 3.76
N VAL A 136 -8.92 4.33 3.25
CA VAL A 136 -8.75 5.55 4.06
C VAL A 136 -10.04 6.36 3.98
N ASN A 137 -10.72 6.52 5.11
CA ASN A 137 -11.92 7.35 5.21
C ASN A 137 -11.56 8.75 5.71
N LEU A 138 -12.14 9.80 5.12
CA LEU A 138 -11.96 11.17 5.58
C LEU A 138 -13.05 11.53 6.60
N LYS A 139 -12.62 12.08 7.73
CA LYS A 139 -13.50 12.71 8.70
C LYS A 139 -13.74 14.16 8.28
N ASP A 140 -15.02 14.48 8.17
CA ASP A 140 -15.57 15.81 7.86
C ASP A 140 -15.07 16.88 8.85
N ILE A 141 -14.56 18.00 8.31
CA ILE A 141 -14.45 19.28 8.99
C ILE A 141 -15.45 20.24 8.32
N ASN A 142 -16.23 20.98 9.11
CA ASN A 142 -17.12 22.02 8.59
C ASN A 142 -16.32 23.27 8.16
N ASP A 143 -15.63 23.17 7.04
CA ASP A 143 -14.81 24.20 6.39
C ASP A 143 -15.56 24.92 5.25
N ASN A 144 -16.67 24.35 4.78
CA ASN A 144 -17.53 24.94 3.77
C ASN A 144 -18.55 25.92 4.36
N ALA A 145 -18.47 27.19 3.94
CA ALA A 145 -19.43 28.21 4.33
C ALA A 145 -20.83 27.91 3.75
N PRO A 146 -21.92 28.10 4.51
CA PRO A 146 -23.26 27.91 3.97
C PRO A 146 -23.51 28.90 2.82
N THR A 147 -23.94 28.37 1.68
CA THR A 147 -24.34 29.18 0.54
C THR A 147 -25.85 29.17 0.41
N PHE A 148 -26.43 30.34 0.15
CA PHE A 148 -27.83 30.41 -0.24
C PHE A 148 -27.93 30.05 -1.73
N PRO A 149 -28.77 29.07 -2.12
CA PRO A 149 -29.00 28.77 -3.55
C PRO A 149 -29.56 29.95 -4.34
N GLN A 150 -30.14 30.95 -3.68
CA GLN A 150 -30.60 32.20 -4.28
C GLN A 150 -30.02 33.40 -3.55
N GLY A 151 -29.52 34.39 -4.28
CA GLY A 151 -29.11 35.67 -3.69
C GLY A 151 -30.29 36.48 -3.14
N ILE A 152 -31.52 36.20 -3.60
CA ILE A 152 -32.75 36.84 -3.18
C ILE A 152 -33.85 35.78 -3.12
N TYR A 153 -34.56 35.71 -2.00
CA TYR A 153 -35.77 34.90 -1.84
C TYR A 153 -37.00 35.79 -1.89
N PHE A 154 -38.01 35.40 -2.68
CA PHE A 154 -39.31 36.05 -2.69
C PHE A 154 -40.29 35.20 -1.88
N GLY A 155 -40.97 35.83 -0.92
CA GLY A 155 -42.05 35.20 -0.16
C GLY A 155 -43.23 36.16 -0.07
N ASN A 156 -44.44 35.64 -0.31
CA ASN A 156 -45.67 36.39 -0.09
C ASN A 156 -46.31 35.87 1.19
N VAL A 157 -46.59 36.76 2.14
CA VAL A 157 -47.32 36.44 3.37
C VAL A 157 -48.69 37.09 3.29
N THR A 158 -49.74 36.30 3.42
CA THR A 158 -51.10 36.80 3.63
C THR A 158 -51.31 37.07 5.12
N GLU A 159 -51.83 38.25 5.44
CA GLU A 159 -52.01 38.75 6.82
C GLU A 159 -52.91 37.89 7.73
N ASN A 160 -53.58 36.85 7.20
CA ASN A 160 -54.57 36.04 7.94
C ASN A 160 -54.23 34.53 8.04
N GLY A 161 -52.95 34.16 8.16
CA GLY A 161 -52.54 32.77 8.43
C GLY A 161 -52.54 32.46 9.93
N THR A 162 -53.61 31.85 10.45
CA THR A 162 -53.66 31.34 11.84
C THR A 162 -52.79 30.07 11.99
N ALA A 163 -52.06 30.00 13.11
CA ALA A 163 -51.27 28.85 13.57
C ALA A 163 -52.13 27.64 13.98
#